data_AF-A0A840GCL5-F1
#
_entry.id   AF-A0A840GCL5-F1
#
_cell.length_a   1.000
_cell.length_b   1.000
_cell.length_c   1.000
_cell.angle_alpha   90.00
_cell.angle_beta   90.00
_cell.angle_gamma   90.00
#
_symmetry.space_group_name_H-M   'P 1'
#
loop_
_entity.id
_entity.type
_entity.pdbx_description
1 polymer ?
#
loop_
_entity_poly.entity_id
_entity_poly.type
_entity_poly.pdbx_seq_one_letter_code
_entity_poly.pdbx_strand_id
1 'polypeptide(L)'
;MNMLVSAAVVGTAIPEAAVSAAGPDPILAAIETHRQVYEHLAKEVSRHSALEREIPLEKRQSEVNPWEEEFIVESDDPRWIASERALFAAFNSETDAACTLCDTRPTTRQGLLALLNYALTHDKDGHSWPSALESGDTRNITRSWHHFLIENVTVSLTMGLDEPSTSGSRVQAGGPS
;
A
#
# COMPACT_ATOMS: atom_id res chain seq x y z
N MET A 1 57.65 29.61 29.75
CA MET A 1 57.24 28.40 28.98
C MET A 1 55.98 27.85 29.65
N ASN A 2 54.97 27.51 28.85
CA ASN A 2 53.53 27.62 29.15
C ASN A 2 52.94 26.68 30.22
N MET A 3 51.99 27.20 31.00
CA MET A 3 50.95 26.42 31.68
C MET A 3 50.01 25.79 30.65
N LEU A 4 49.70 24.50 30.81
CA LEU A 4 48.55 23.86 30.17
C LEU A 4 47.64 23.33 31.28
N VAL A 5 46.49 23.99 31.44
CA VAL A 5 45.37 23.52 32.26
C VAL A 5 44.44 22.77 31.32
N SER A 6 44.33 21.45 31.47
CA SER A 6 43.35 20.64 30.74
C SER A 6 42.03 20.65 31.51
N ALA A 7 41.00 21.30 30.95
CA ALA A 7 39.63 21.19 31.42
C ALA A 7 39.01 19.89 30.87
N ALA A 8 38.58 19.00 31.76
CA ALA A 8 37.81 17.82 31.38
C ALA A 8 36.34 18.24 31.16
N VAL A 9 35.87 18.14 29.91
CA VAL A 9 34.44 18.25 29.59
C VAL A 9 33.78 16.94 29.99
N VAL A 10 32.94 16.98 31.02
CA VAL A 10 32.03 15.88 31.34
C VAL A 10 30.97 15.86 30.26
N GLY A 11 31.11 14.96 29.29
CA GLY A 11 30.06 14.66 28.32
C GLY A 11 28.88 14.05 29.06
N THR A 12 27.80 14.80 29.24
CA THR A 12 26.51 14.24 29.65
C THR A 12 26.08 13.27 28.55
N ALA A 13 26.13 11.97 28.84
CA ALA A 13 25.56 10.95 27.97
C ALA A 13 24.10 11.33 27.71
N ILE A 14 23.77 11.57 26.43
CA ILE A 14 22.39 11.70 26.00
C ILE A 14 21.70 10.39 26.39
N PRO A 15 20.58 10.41 27.12
CA PRO A 15 19.86 9.19 27.42
C PRO A 15 19.53 8.53 26.09
N GLU A 16 20.10 7.34 25.88
CA GLU A 16 19.78 6.46 24.76
C GLU A 16 18.27 6.23 24.84
N ALA A 17 17.55 6.77 23.85
CA ALA A 17 16.12 6.60 23.76
C ALA A 17 15.84 5.10 23.85
N ALA A 18 15.08 4.70 24.86
CA ALA A 18 14.72 3.31 25.07
C ALA A 18 14.19 2.74 23.75
N VAL A 19 14.93 1.78 23.20
CA VAL A 19 14.47 0.98 22.08
C VAL A 19 13.18 0.34 22.55
N SER A 20 12.05 0.78 21.99
CA SER A 20 10.75 0.18 22.29
C SER A 20 10.88 -1.33 22.09
N ALA A 21 10.48 -2.11 23.11
CA ALA A 21 10.51 -3.57 23.08
C ALA A 21 9.49 -4.18 22.09
N ALA A 22 8.73 -3.33 21.40
CA ALA A 22 7.89 -3.71 20.26
C ALA A 22 8.79 -3.92 19.02
N GLY A 23 8.53 -4.98 18.25
CA GLY A 23 9.23 -5.25 16.99
C GLY A 23 9.09 -4.12 15.96
N PRO A 24 9.56 -4.33 14.71
CA PRO A 24 9.44 -3.33 13.65
C PRO A 24 7.99 -2.83 13.53
N ASP A 25 7.81 -1.51 13.37
CA ASP A 25 6.49 -0.89 13.22
C ASP A 25 5.71 -1.57 12.07
N PRO A 26 4.49 -2.10 12.32
CA PRO A 26 3.74 -2.87 11.33
C PRO A 26 3.49 -2.10 10.04
N ILE A 27 3.44 -0.76 10.08
CA ILE A 27 3.26 0.06 8.88
C ILE A 27 4.41 -0.11 7.88
N LEU A 28 5.63 -0.40 8.35
CA LEU A 28 6.79 -0.59 7.48
C LEU A 28 6.64 -1.87 6.67
N ALA A 29 6.10 -2.93 7.27
CA ALA A 29 5.80 -4.17 6.55
C ALA A 29 4.68 -3.96 5.53
N ALA A 30 3.62 -3.25 5.89
CA ALA A 30 2.52 -2.93 4.97
C ALA A 30 2.99 -2.09 3.76
N ILE A 31 3.85 -1.09 3.98
CA ILE A 31 4.45 -0.26 2.92
C ILE A 31 5.28 -1.13 1.96
N GLU A 32 6.09 -2.04 2.50
CA GLU A 32 6.94 -2.89 1.67
C GLU A 32 6.12 -3.90 0.85
N THR A 33 5.10 -4.52 1.45
CA THR A 33 4.17 -5.39 0.72
C THR A 33 3.49 -4.64 -0.42
N HIS A 34 2.96 -3.45 -0.17
CA HIS A 34 2.33 -2.65 -1.21
C HIS A 34 3.31 -2.30 -2.34
N ARG A 35 4.55 -1.90 -2.01
CA ARG A 35 5.60 -1.62 -3.00
C ARG A 35 5.89 -2.83 -3.89
N GLN A 36 6.07 -4.01 -3.30
CA GLN A 36 6.38 -5.22 -4.05
C GLN A 36 5.24 -5.63 -4.99
N VAL A 37 4.00 -5.55 -4.50
CA VAL A 37 2.83 -5.88 -5.31
C VAL A 37 2.62 -4.87 -6.43
N TYR A 38 2.82 -3.58 -6.17
CA TYR A 38 2.75 -2.55 -7.21
C TYR A 38 3.81 -2.75 -8.30
N GLU A 39 5.05 -3.10 -7.93
CA GLU A 39 6.09 -3.45 -8.89
C GLU A 39 5.75 -4.70 -9.70
N HIS A 40 5.04 -5.67 -9.10
CA HIS A 40 4.53 -6.83 -9.81
C HIS A 40 3.42 -6.45 -10.81
N LEU A 41 2.44 -5.65 -10.39
CA LEU A 41 1.39 -5.12 -11.27
C LEU A 41 1.99 -4.38 -12.47
N ALA A 42 2.98 -3.51 -12.25
CA ALA A 42 3.66 -2.81 -13.34
C ALA A 42 4.32 -3.75 -14.37
N LYS A 43 4.87 -4.89 -13.92
CA LYS A 43 5.42 -5.92 -14.80
C LYS A 43 4.32 -6.64 -15.59
N GLU A 44 3.19 -6.96 -14.95
CA GLU A 44 2.06 -7.59 -15.60
C GLU A 44 1.40 -6.67 -16.64
N VAL A 45 1.21 -5.39 -16.32
CA VAL A 45 0.77 -4.37 -17.29
C VAL A 45 1.71 -4.32 -18.49
N SER A 46 3.03 -4.25 -18.24
CA SER A 46 4.04 -4.21 -19.31
C SER A 46 4.01 -5.45 -20.20
N ARG A 47 3.83 -6.64 -19.60
CA ARG A 47 3.71 -7.91 -20.31
C ARG A 47 2.45 -7.97 -21.15
N HIS A 48 1.33 -7.55 -20.58
CA HIS A 48 0.03 -7.51 -21.26
C HIS A 48 0.06 -6.55 -22.47
N SER A 49 0.59 -5.33 -22.29
CA SER A 49 0.77 -4.37 -23.39
C SER A 49 1.78 -4.82 -24.46
N ALA A 50 2.72 -5.71 -24.13
CA ALA A 50 3.58 -6.33 -25.13
C ALA A 50 2.80 -7.34 -25.99
N LEU A 51 1.95 -8.16 -25.37
CA LEU A 51 1.09 -9.11 -26.08
C LEU A 51 0.05 -8.41 -26.94
N GLU A 52 -0.53 -7.30 -26.48
CA GLU A 52 -1.45 -6.49 -27.29
C GLU A 52 -0.82 -6.01 -28.61
N ARG A 53 0.50 -5.75 -28.62
CA ARG A 53 1.23 -5.36 -29.83
C ARG A 53 1.62 -6.54 -30.71
N GLU A 54 1.73 -7.74 -30.16
CA GLU A 54 2.13 -8.95 -30.87
C GLU A 54 0.95 -9.70 -31.48
N ILE A 55 -0.15 -9.82 -30.72
CA ILE A 55 -1.31 -10.63 -31.05
C ILE A 55 -2.30 -9.78 -31.85
N PRO A 56 -2.70 -10.23 -33.06
CA PRO A 56 -3.73 -9.55 -33.84
C PRO A 56 -5.04 -9.37 -33.07
N LEU A 57 -5.75 -8.26 -33.29
CA LEU A 57 -6.95 -7.89 -32.55
C LEU A 57 -8.01 -9.00 -32.52
N GLU A 58 -8.19 -9.70 -33.63
CA GLU A 58 -9.13 -10.80 -33.79
C GLU A 58 -8.82 -12.05 -32.93
N LYS A 59 -7.64 -12.12 -32.30
CA LYS A 59 -7.22 -13.21 -31.40
C LYS A 59 -7.12 -12.77 -29.93
N ARG A 60 -7.66 -11.62 -29.59
CA ARG A 60 -7.64 -11.01 -28.26
C ARG A 60 -9.03 -10.44 -27.89
N GLN A 61 -10.06 -11.23 -28.15
CA GLN A 61 -11.47 -10.90 -27.93
C GLN A 61 -11.99 -11.38 -26.57
N SER A 62 -11.26 -12.26 -25.89
CA SER A 62 -11.58 -12.78 -24.57
C SER A 62 -11.33 -11.72 -23.52
N GLU A 63 -12.23 -11.65 -22.55
CA GLU A 63 -12.19 -10.71 -21.44
C GLU A 63 -12.39 -11.49 -20.13
N VAL A 64 -11.51 -11.24 -19.17
CA VAL A 64 -11.61 -11.84 -17.83
C VAL A 64 -12.13 -10.78 -16.87
N ASN A 65 -13.42 -10.88 -16.53
CA ASN A 65 -14.08 -10.00 -15.58
C ASN A 65 -14.43 -10.79 -14.30
N PRO A 66 -14.16 -10.28 -13.09
CA PRO A 66 -14.56 -10.92 -11.82
C PRO A 66 -16.03 -10.77 -11.46
N TRP A 67 -16.72 -9.78 -12.02
CA TRP A 67 -18.09 -9.41 -11.67
C TRP A 67 -19.11 -10.03 -12.63
N GLU A 68 -18.65 -10.60 -13.73
CA GLU A 68 -19.44 -11.28 -14.73
C GLU A 68 -18.82 -12.66 -15.02
N GLU A 69 -19.54 -13.51 -15.75
CA GLU A 69 -18.96 -14.77 -16.21
C GLU A 69 -17.81 -14.49 -17.20
N GLU A 70 -16.69 -15.22 -17.07
CA GLU A 70 -15.56 -15.07 -18.00
C GLU A 70 -16.03 -15.23 -19.45
N PHE A 71 -15.76 -14.23 -20.29
CA PHE A 71 -16.06 -14.30 -21.71
C PHE A 71 -14.82 -14.79 -22.46
N ILE A 72 -14.80 -16.07 -22.80
CA ILE A 72 -13.67 -16.70 -23.49
C ILE A 72 -14.05 -17.06 -24.93
N VAL A 73 -13.27 -16.54 -25.88
CA VAL A 73 -13.38 -16.89 -27.29
C VAL A 73 -12.40 -18.03 -27.60
N GLU A 74 -12.90 -19.19 -28.00
CA GLU A 74 -12.07 -20.40 -28.20
C GLU A 74 -10.92 -20.21 -29.20
N SER A 75 -11.10 -19.32 -30.18
CA SER A 75 -10.10 -19.06 -31.23
C SER A 75 -8.98 -18.10 -30.82
N ASP A 76 -9.07 -17.50 -29.64
CA ASP A 76 -8.07 -16.55 -29.16
C ASP A 76 -6.72 -17.20 -28.88
N ASP A 77 -5.68 -16.36 -28.88
CA ASP A 77 -4.36 -16.82 -28.48
C ASP A 77 -4.38 -17.16 -26.97
N PRO A 78 -4.02 -18.38 -26.56
CA PRO A 78 -4.06 -18.78 -25.15
C PRO A 78 -3.14 -17.91 -24.26
N ARG A 79 -2.13 -17.26 -24.85
CA ARG A 79 -1.27 -16.30 -24.13
C ARG A 79 -2.02 -15.02 -23.76
N TRP A 80 -3.01 -14.61 -24.57
CA TRP A 80 -3.88 -13.47 -24.26
C TRP A 80 -4.70 -13.75 -23.01
N ILE A 81 -5.45 -14.86 -23.01
CA ILE A 81 -6.30 -15.27 -21.88
C ILE A 81 -5.47 -15.43 -20.59
N ALA A 82 -4.29 -16.05 -20.69
CA ALA A 82 -3.39 -16.19 -19.53
C ALA A 82 -2.89 -14.83 -19.01
N SER A 83 -2.69 -13.85 -19.90
CA SER A 83 -2.28 -12.50 -19.51
C SER A 83 -3.42 -11.71 -18.88
N GLU A 84 -4.65 -11.84 -19.39
CA GLU A 84 -5.86 -11.24 -18.80
C GLU A 84 -6.03 -11.68 -17.35
N ARG A 85 -6.02 -12.99 -17.09
CA ARG A 85 -6.13 -13.54 -15.73
C ARG A 85 -5.02 -13.06 -14.81
N ALA A 86 -3.78 -13.00 -15.30
CA ALA A 86 -2.65 -12.57 -14.49
C ALA A 86 -2.68 -11.08 -14.19
N LEU A 87 -3.05 -10.24 -15.17
CA LEU A 87 -3.22 -8.81 -14.99
C LEU A 87 -4.31 -8.53 -13.95
N PHE A 88 -5.44 -9.22 -14.08
CA PHE A 88 -6.54 -9.12 -13.13
C PHE A 88 -6.13 -9.53 -11.71
N ALA A 89 -5.46 -10.67 -11.55
CA ALA A 89 -4.96 -11.11 -10.25
C ALA A 89 -3.97 -10.12 -9.61
N ALA A 90 -3.14 -9.46 -10.43
CA ALA A 90 -2.21 -8.44 -9.97
C ALA A 90 -2.94 -7.17 -9.49
N PHE A 91 -4.00 -6.74 -10.20
CA PHE A 91 -4.84 -5.62 -9.75
C PHE A 91 -5.52 -5.92 -8.41
N ASN A 92 -6.12 -7.10 -8.25
CA ASN A 92 -6.73 -7.49 -6.97
C ASN A 92 -5.69 -7.50 -5.84
N SER A 93 -4.52 -8.10 -6.09
CA SER A 93 -3.46 -8.16 -5.08
C SER A 93 -3.00 -6.76 -4.66
N GLU A 94 -2.89 -5.84 -5.62
CA GLU A 94 -2.51 -4.45 -5.33
C GLU A 94 -3.58 -3.75 -4.51
N THR A 95 -4.86 -3.93 -4.87
CA THR A 95 -5.99 -3.35 -4.14
C THR A 95 -6.07 -3.90 -2.71
N ASP A 96 -5.87 -5.20 -2.50
CA ASP A 96 -5.84 -5.84 -1.18
C ASP A 96 -4.68 -5.30 -0.32
N ALA A 97 -3.51 -5.13 -0.93
CA ALA A 97 -2.35 -4.55 -0.25
C ALA A 97 -2.59 -3.07 0.10
N ALA A 98 -3.25 -2.30 -0.77
CA ALA A 98 -3.59 -0.90 -0.53
C ALA A 98 -4.61 -0.77 0.62
N CYS A 99 -5.65 -1.62 0.63
CA CYS A 99 -6.61 -1.70 1.73
C CYS A 99 -5.91 -2.02 3.05
N THR A 100 -5.02 -3.02 3.05
CA THR A 100 -4.23 -3.41 4.23
C THR A 100 -3.36 -2.26 4.74
N LEU A 101 -2.73 -1.51 3.83
CA LEU A 101 -1.92 -0.35 4.16
C LEU A 101 -2.77 0.79 4.75
N CYS A 102 -3.97 1.03 4.22
CA CYS A 102 -4.95 1.97 4.77
C CYS A 102 -5.52 1.54 6.12
N ASP A 103 -5.59 0.24 6.42
CA ASP A 103 -6.02 -0.30 7.72
C ASP A 103 -4.90 -0.35 8.77
N THR A 104 -3.63 -0.28 8.32
CA THR A 104 -2.49 -0.41 9.23
C THR A 104 -2.18 0.92 9.90
N ARG A 105 -2.15 0.93 11.24
CA ARG A 105 -1.80 2.10 12.04
C ARG A 105 -0.30 2.14 12.32
N PRO A 106 0.39 3.28 12.09
CA PRO A 106 1.77 3.44 12.54
C PRO A 106 1.84 3.49 14.06
N THR A 107 2.75 2.71 14.66
CA THR A 107 2.94 2.65 16.12
C THR A 107 4.23 3.33 16.59
N THR A 108 4.94 3.99 15.68
CA THR A 108 6.16 4.72 15.98
C THR A 108 6.22 6.01 15.17
N ARG A 109 7.02 6.97 15.63
CA ARG A 109 7.27 8.21 14.88
C ARG A 109 7.94 7.92 13.54
N GLN A 110 8.83 6.93 13.52
CA GLN A 110 9.52 6.52 12.29
C GLN A 110 8.52 5.92 11.28
N GLY A 111 7.63 5.04 11.70
CA GLY A 111 6.59 4.48 10.84
C GLY A 111 5.61 5.54 10.34
N LEU A 112 5.23 6.50 11.19
CA LEU A 112 4.42 7.64 10.78
C LEU A 112 5.08 8.45 9.65
N LEU A 113 6.36 8.79 9.81
CA LEU A 113 7.12 9.51 8.77
C LEU A 113 7.30 8.67 7.51
N ALA A 114 7.52 7.37 7.65
CA ALA A 114 7.63 6.45 6.51
C ALA A 114 6.32 6.40 5.71
N LEU A 115 5.17 6.31 6.38
CA LEU A 115 3.85 6.32 5.74
C LEU A 115 3.60 7.62 4.98
N LEU A 116 3.86 8.77 5.59
CA LEU A 116 3.67 10.07 4.95
C LEU A 116 4.58 10.25 3.73
N ASN A 117 5.85 9.87 3.84
CA ASN A 117 6.79 9.91 2.72
C ASN A 117 6.38 8.94 1.60
N TYR A 118 5.90 7.75 1.96
CA TYR A 118 5.42 6.78 0.99
C TYR A 118 4.21 7.32 0.22
N ALA A 119 3.21 7.85 0.93
CA ALA A 119 2.04 8.50 0.33
C ALA A 119 2.43 9.59 -0.68
N LEU A 120 3.36 10.49 -0.32
CA LEU A 120 3.83 11.57 -1.20
C LEU A 120 4.62 11.09 -2.42
N THR A 121 5.36 9.99 -2.29
CA THR A 121 6.22 9.50 -3.37
C THR A 121 5.51 8.50 -4.28
N HIS A 122 4.49 7.82 -3.78
CA HIS A 122 3.70 6.84 -4.51
C HIS A 122 2.54 7.51 -5.27
N ASP A 123 1.82 8.45 -4.66
CA ASP A 123 0.69 9.15 -5.30
C ASP A 123 1.10 10.51 -5.88
N LYS A 124 1.92 10.51 -6.94
CA LYS A 124 2.45 11.75 -7.52
C LYS A 124 1.40 12.55 -8.30
N ASP A 125 0.36 11.90 -8.80
CA ASP A 125 -0.66 12.46 -9.69
C ASP A 125 -2.08 12.36 -9.13
N GLY A 126 -2.28 11.75 -7.96
CA GLY A 126 -3.59 11.59 -7.33
C GLY A 126 -4.38 10.37 -7.82
N HIS A 127 -3.77 9.51 -8.65
CA HIS A 127 -4.43 8.38 -9.31
C HIS A 127 -3.80 7.03 -8.98
N SER A 128 -2.73 7.00 -8.19
CA SER A 128 -1.96 5.77 -7.95
C SER A 128 -2.50 4.94 -6.79
N TRP A 129 -3.61 5.34 -6.17
CA TRP A 129 -4.22 4.66 -5.04
C TRP A 129 -5.74 4.56 -5.21
N PRO A 130 -6.39 3.59 -4.54
CA PRO A 130 -7.85 3.46 -4.57
C PRO A 130 -8.59 4.74 -4.16
N SER A 131 -9.44 5.25 -5.05
CA SER A 131 -10.25 6.45 -4.81
C SER A 131 -11.60 6.16 -4.15
N ALA A 132 -12.06 4.90 -4.18
CA ALA A 132 -13.34 4.46 -3.66
C ALA A 132 -13.16 3.20 -2.81
N LEU A 133 -12.87 3.41 -1.54
CA LEU A 133 -12.76 2.38 -0.53
C LEU A 133 -14.01 2.40 0.36
N GLU A 134 -14.62 1.25 0.58
CA GLU A 134 -15.77 1.11 1.48
C GLU A 134 -15.31 1.23 2.93
N SER A 135 -15.90 2.20 3.63
CA SER A 135 -15.80 2.26 5.07
C SER A 135 -16.72 1.20 5.65
N GLY A 136 -16.18 0.20 6.35
CA GLY A 136 -16.92 -0.83 7.10
C GLY A 136 -17.70 -0.28 8.31
N ASP A 137 -18.06 1.00 8.28
CA ASP A 137 -18.90 1.66 9.27
C ASP A 137 -20.39 1.55 8.92
N THR A 138 -21.25 1.96 9.85
CA THR A 138 -22.71 1.88 9.67
C THR A 138 -23.26 2.77 8.57
N ARG A 139 -22.44 3.67 8.00
CA ARG A 139 -22.88 4.60 6.96
C ARG A 139 -22.69 4.01 5.56
N ASN A 140 -21.88 2.96 5.42
CA ASN A 140 -21.60 2.27 4.16
C ASN A 140 -21.27 3.23 3.02
N ILE A 141 -20.38 4.19 3.31
CA ILE A 141 -19.97 5.23 2.37
C ILE A 141 -18.58 4.92 1.83
N THR A 142 -18.38 5.21 0.56
CA THR A 142 -17.04 5.18 -0.04
C THR A 142 -16.25 6.42 0.36
N ARG A 143 -14.94 6.23 0.54
CA ARG A 143 -13.97 7.27 0.90
C ARG A 143 -12.68 7.03 0.12
N SER A 144 -11.92 8.10 -0.12
CA SER A 144 -10.59 7.95 -0.71
C SER A 144 -9.58 7.45 0.32
N TRP A 145 -8.51 6.82 -0.15
CA TRP A 145 -7.38 6.38 0.69
C TRP A 145 -6.84 7.50 1.61
N HIS A 146 -6.88 8.77 1.16
CA HIS A 146 -6.49 9.94 1.96
C HIS A 146 -7.28 10.04 3.27
N HIS A 147 -8.57 9.71 3.25
CA HIS A 147 -9.42 9.76 4.44
C HIS A 147 -8.92 8.80 5.52
N PHE A 148 -8.66 7.54 5.14
CA PHE A 148 -8.19 6.50 6.05
C PHE A 148 -6.77 6.76 6.54
N LEU A 149 -5.89 7.27 5.67
CA LEU A 149 -4.56 7.70 6.10
C LEU A 149 -4.66 8.80 7.16
N ILE A 150 -5.45 9.85 6.91
CA ILE A 150 -5.62 10.96 7.85
C ILE A 150 -6.24 10.47 9.16
N GLU A 151 -7.21 9.56 9.13
CA GLU A 151 -7.78 8.94 10.33
C GLU A 151 -6.70 8.20 11.13
N ASN A 152 -5.93 7.32 10.49
CA ASN A 152 -4.87 6.55 11.17
C ASN A 152 -3.79 7.46 11.77
N VAL A 153 -3.38 8.51 11.05
CA VAL A 153 -2.44 9.51 11.56
C VAL A 153 -3.04 10.24 12.77
N THR A 154 -4.29 10.68 12.68
CA THR A 154 -4.97 11.42 13.76
C THR A 154 -5.10 10.56 15.01
N VAL A 155 -5.52 9.30 14.85
CA VAL A 155 -5.64 8.33 15.95
C VAL A 155 -4.28 8.08 16.59
N SER A 156 -3.24 7.85 15.80
CA SER A 156 -1.88 7.60 16.30
C SER A 156 -1.32 8.79 17.09
N LEU A 157 -1.62 10.01 16.66
CA LEU A 157 -1.19 11.24 17.34
C LEU A 157 -2.01 11.52 18.60
N THR A 158 -3.27 11.07 18.67
CA THR A 158 -4.19 11.35 19.79
C THR A 158 -4.12 10.31 20.90
N MET A 159 -4.06 9.02 20.54
CA MET A 159 -4.03 7.91 21.50
C MET A 159 -2.63 7.56 22.01
N GLY A 160 -1.59 8.09 21.36
CA GLY A 160 -0.20 7.69 21.60
C GLY A 160 0.22 6.56 20.67
N LEU A 161 1.50 6.58 20.29
CA LEU A 161 2.05 5.66 19.29
C LEU A 161 2.13 4.20 19.79
N ASP A 162 2.14 3.98 21.11
CA ASP A 162 2.38 2.65 21.70
C ASP A 162 1.11 1.80 21.88
N GLU A 163 -0.07 2.31 21.58
CA GLU A 163 -1.33 1.55 21.73
C GLU A 163 -1.50 0.52 20.59
N PRO A 164 -1.99 -0.71 20.85
CA PRO A 164 -2.26 -1.71 19.82
C PRO A 164 -3.51 -1.39 18.99
N SER A 165 -3.48 -1.69 17.70
CA SER A 165 -4.64 -1.51 16.81
C SER A 165 -5.72 -2.54 17.14
N THR A 166 -6.97 -2.12 17.37
CA THR A 166 -8.08 -3.06 17.56
C THR A 166 -8.37 -3.76 16.23
N SER A 167 -8.06 -5.05 16.18
CA SER A 167 -8.06 -5.87 14.98
C SER A 167 -9.49 -6.13 14.46
N GLY A 168 -9.74 -5.66 13.25
CA GLY A 168 -10.92 -5.89 12.42
C GLY A 168 -10.73 -5.02 11.18
N SER A 169 -10.62 -5.61 9.99
CA SER A 169 -10.42 -4.84 8.75
C SER A 169 -11.60 -3.88 8.56
N ARG A 170 -11.31 -2.58 8.43
CA ARG A 170 -12.32 -1.51 8.34
C ARG A 170 -12.45 -0.99 6.91
N VAL A 171 -11.53 -1.37 6.04
CA VAL A 171 -11.42 -0.90 4.66
C VAL A 171 -11.53 -2.09 3.71
N GLN A 172 -12.45 -2.00 2.75
CA GLN A 172 -12.55 -2.94 1.64
C GLN A 172 -12.57 -2.19 0.30
N ALA A 173 -12.15 -2.88 -0.76
CA ALA A 173 -12.32 -2.38 -2.11
C ALA A 173 -13.81 -2.19 -2.40
N GLY A 174 -14.21 -1.00 -2.85
CA GLY A 174 -15.60 -0.78 -3.23
C GLY A 174 -15.98 -1.62 -4.45
N GLY A 175 -17.11 -2.32 -4.38
CA GLY A 175 -17.71 -2.92 -5.57
C GLY A 175 -18.21 -1.83 -6.53
N PRO A 176 -18.26 -2.07 -7.86
CA PRO A 176 -18.81 -1.08 -8.79
C PRO A 176 -20.28 -0.79 -8.45
N SER A 177 -20.64 0.50 -8.48
CA SER A 177 -22.02 1.01 -8.34
C SER A 177 -22.82 0.86 -9.63
#